data_AF-A0A2D5YYK9-F1
#
_entry.id   AF-A0A2D5YYK9-F1
#
_cell.length_a   1.000
_cell.length_b   1.000
_cell.length_c   1.000
_cell.angle_alpha   90.00
_cell.angle_beta   90.00
_cell.angle_gamma   90.00
#
_symmetry.space_group_name_H-M   'P 1'
#
loop_
_entity.id
_entity.type
_entity.pdbx_description
1 polymer ?
#
loop_
_entity_poly.entity_id
_entity_poly.type
_entity_poly.pdbx_seq_one_letter_code
_entity_poly.pdbx_strand_id
1 'polypeptide(L)'
;MSEVVADKGYHSNETMVMLDEMTIRGYVSEPNRGRRRWRGKAEACEAVYANRRRVRGNRGKRLLRQRGELLERPFAHYLDQGGMRRCHLRGRQNILKRLLIQVSGFNLGLVMRRWLGAGTP
;
A
#
# COMPACT_ATOMS: atom_id res chain seq x y z
N MET A 1 -1.47 19.53 6.31
CA MET A 1 -2.07 18.94 5.09
C MET A 1 -1.87 17.43 5.16
N SER A 2 -2.94 16.66 5.02
CA SER A 2 -2.90 15.19 5.15
C SER A 2 -2.45 14.56 3.83
N GLU A 3 -1.70 13.46 3.89
CA GLU A 3 -1.23 12.71 2.70
C GLU A 3 -1.69 11.26 2.77
N VAL A 4 -1.90 10.63 1.62
CA VAL A 4 -2.23 9.20 1.53
C VAL A 4 -1.39 8.51 0.46
N VAL A 5 -0.93 7.29 0.76
CA VAL A 5 -0.18 6.44 -0.18
C VAL A 5 -0.96 5.14 -0.36
N ALA A 6 -1.28 4.78 -1.61
CA ALA A 6 -2.10 3.60 -1.89
C ALA A 6 -1.65 2.84 -3.14
N ASP A 7 -2.05 1.57 -3.25
CA ASP A 7 -1.84 0.76 -4.46
C ASP A 7 -2.76 1.17 -5.61
N LYS A 8 -2.53 0.51 -6.75
CA LYS A 8 -3.25 0.64 -8.00
C LYS A 8 -4.74 0.30 -7.89
N GLY A 9 -5.15 -0.51 -6.90
CA GLY A 9 -6.55 -0.86 -6.65
C GLY A 9 -7.38 0.35 -6.24
N TYR A 10 -6.77 1.35 -5.62
CA TYR A 10 -7.41 2.61 -5.24
C TYR A 10 -7.36 3.69 -6.33
N HIS A 11 -6.82 3.40 -7.52
CA HIS A 11 -6.66 4.37 -8.61
C HIS A 11 -7.91 4.43 -9.53
N SER A 12 -9.07 4.75 -8.97
CA SER A 12 -10.28 5.10 -9.76
C SER A 12 -10.36 6.60 -10.02
N ASN A 13 -11.27 7.04 -10.90
CA ASN A 13 -11.47 8.47 -11.11
C ASN A 13 -12.09 9.12 -9.88
N GLU A 14 -13.08 8.43 -9.33
CA GLU A 14 -13.85 8.80 -8.16
C GLU A 14 -12.92 9.00 -6.95
N THR A 15 -12.01 8.06 -6.70
CA THR A 15 -11.03 8.20 -5.60
C THR A 15 -10.09 9.38 -5.82
N MET A 16 -9.63 9.62 -7.05
CA MET A 16 -8.70 10.74 -7.30
C MET A 16 -9.39 12.09 -7.09
N VAL A 17 -10.64 12.24 -7.56
CA VAL A 17 -11.44 13.45 -7.34
C VAL A 17 -11.73 13.64 -5.86
N MET A 18 -12.19 12.59 -5.17
CA MET A 18 -12.49 12.64 -3.74
C MET A 18 -11.28 13.05 -2.89
N LEU A 19 -10.08 12.54 -3.20
CA LEU A 19 -8.87 12.96 -2.48
C LEU A 19 -8.55 14.45 -2.70
N ASP A 20 -8.77 14.96 -3.91
CA ASP A 20 -8.54 16.36 -4.24
C ASP A 20 -9.57 17.28 -3.53
N GLU A 21 -10.86 16.90 -3.56
CA GLU A 21 -11.94 17.58 -2.83
C GLU A 21 -11.70 17.63 -1.31
N MET A 22 -11.24 16.52 -0.73
CA MET A 22 -10.87 16.45 0.69
C MET A 22 -9.55 17.16 1.01
N THR A 23 -8.89 17.76 0.02
CA THR A 23 -7.58 18.43 0.18
C THR A 23 -6.50 17.46 0.73
N ILE A 24 -6.65 16.17 0.43
CA ILE A 24 -5.70 15.11 0.81
C ILE A 24 -4.74 14.87 -0.36
N ARG A 25 -3.45 14.97 -0.08
CA ARG A 25 -2.44 14.75 -1.11
C ARG A 25 -2.26 13.25 -1.39
N GLY A 26 -2.82 12.79 -2.51
CA GLY A 26 -2.68 11.42 -2.97
C GLY A 26 -1.32 11.11 -3.63
N TYR A 27 -0.77 9.95 -3.24
CA TYR A 27 0.34 9.24 -3.87
C TYR A 27 -0.10 7.81 -4.20
N VAL A 28 -0.99 7.69 -5.18
CA VAL A 28 -1.61 6.42 -5.54
C VAL A 28 -0.93 5.85 -6.77
N SER A 29 -0.42 4.63 -6.66
CA SER A 29 0.23 3.95 -7.79
C SER A 29 -0.71 3.89 -9.00
N GLU A 30 -0.24 4.29 -10.17
CA GLU A 30 -1.07 4.26 -11.37
C GLU A 30 -0.97 2.90 -12.08
N PRO A 31 -2.09 2.24 -12.40
CA PRO A 31 -2.09 1.04 -13.23
C PRO A 31 -1.64 1.36 -14.66
N ASN A 32 -1.04 0.38 -15.34
CA ASN A 32 -0.69 0.53 -16.75
C ASN A 32 -1.97 0.55 -17.58
N ARG A 33 -2.46 1.76 -17.87
CA ARG A 33 -3.63 2.02 -18.72
C ARG A 33 -3.15 2.70 -20.00
N GLY A 34 -3.72 2.31 -21.13
CA GLY A 34 -3.50 2.99 -22.40
C GLY A 34 -4.05 4.42 -22.40
N ARG A 35 -4.11 5.03 -23.59
CA ARG A 35 -4.60 6.40 -23.76
C ARG A 35 -6.05 6.54 -23.29
N ARG A 36 -6.31 7.50 -22.41
CA ARG A 36 -7.64 7.78 -21.86
C ARG A 36 -8.35 8.89 -22.65
N ARG A 37 -9.68 8.76 -22.80
CA ARG A 37 -10.57 9.82 -23.31
C ARG A 37 -11.23 10.53 -22.12
N TRP A 38 -11.16 11.86 -22.09
CA TRP A 38 -11.59 12.69 -20.96
C TRP A 38 -12.82 13.55 -21.25
N ARG A 39 -13.58 13.24 -22.31
CA ARG A 39 -14.80 13.98 -22.66
C ARG A 39 -15.78 13.94 -21.47
N GLY A 40 -16.17 15.10 -20.96
CA GLY A 40 -17.07 15.26 -19.81
C GLY A 40 -16.47 14.87 -18.45
N LYS A 41 -15.14 14.73 -18.34
CA LYS A 41 -14.46 14.29 -17.10
C LYS A 41 -13.23 15.15 -16.78
N ALA A 42 -13.40 16.47 -16.80
CA ALA A 42 -12.30 17.43 -16.60
C ALA A 42 -11.67 17.32 -15.20
N GLU A 43 -12.48 17.31 -14.15
CA GLU A 43 -12.01 17.20 -12.75
C GLU A 43 -11.19 15.92 -12.52
N ALA A 44 -11.72 14.78 -12.97
CA ALA A 44 -11.00 13.51 -12.87
C ALA A 44 -9.70 13.50 -13.70
N CYS A 45 -9.65 14.23 -14.81
CA CYS A 45 -8.42 14.42 -15.58
C CYS A 45 -7.40 15.16 -14.71
N GLU A 46 -7.75 16.34 -14.20
CA GLU A 46 -6.86 17.15 -13.39
C GLU A 46 -6.33 16.40 -12.17
N ALA A 47 -7.22 15.75 -11.41
CA ALA A 47 -6.85 14.96 -10.23
C ALA A 47 -5.90 13.80 -10.56
N VAL A 48 -6.17 13.04 -11.63
CA VAL A 48 -5.30 11.93 -12.06
C VAL A 48 -3.94 12.44 -12.53
N TYR A 49 -3.89 13.50 -13.34
CA TYR A 49 -2.61 14.06 -13.80
C TYR A 49 -1.83 14.70 -12.65
N ALA A 50 -2.50 15.31 -11.67
CA ALA A 50 -1.88 15.81 -10.46
C ALA A 50 -1.25 14.66 -9.63
N ASN A 51 -1.98 13.57 -9.39
CA ASN A 51 -1.44 12.36 -8.76
C ASN A 51 -0.22 11.82 -9.52
N ARG A 52 -0.31 11.71 -10.86
CA ARG A 52 0.79 11.24 -11.71
C ARG A 52 2.05 12.10 -11.56
N ARG A 53 1.91 13.43 -11.54
CA ARG A 53 3.04 14.35 -11.29
C ARG A 53 3.65 14.10 -9.91
N ARG A 54 2.83 13.95 -8.87
CA ARG A 54 3.27 13.71 -7.48
C ARG A 54 4.03 12.38 -7.32
N VAL A 55 3.48 11.30 -7.86
CA VAL A 55 4.06 9.95 -7.83
C VAL A 55 5.43 9.90 -8.51
N ARG A 56 5.60 10.61 -9.64
CA ARG A 56 6.86 10.67 -10.37
C ARG A 56 7.94 11.53 -9.68
N GLY A 57 7.54 12.44 -8.80
CA GLY A 57 8.46 13.28 -8.03
C GLY A 57 9.26 12.49 -6.98
N ASN A 58 10.37 13.07 -6.51
CA ASN A 58 11.28 12.43 -5.55
C ASN A 58 10.57 12.02 -4.25
N ARG A 59 9.67 12.86 -3.73
CA ARG A 59 8.86 12.54 -2.54
C ARG A 59 7.94 11.34 -2.79
N GLY A 60 7.23 11.31 -3.92
CA GLY A 60 6.33 10.21 -4.28
C GLY A 60 7.07 8.88 -4.42
N LYS A 61 8.22 8.88 -5.10
CA LYS A 61 9.09 7.70 -5.20
C LYS A 61 9.55 7.19 -3.83
N ARG A 62 9.94 8.08 -2.92
CA ARG A 62 10.35 7.71 -1.55
C ARG A 62 9.19 7.11 -0.76
N LEU A 63 8.00 7.71 -0.82
CA LEU A 63 6.81 7.21 -0.14
C LEU A 63 6.38 5.83 -0.65
N LEU A 64 6.42 5.62 -1.98
CA LEU A 64 6.11 4.32 -2.57
C LEU A 64 7.13 3.25 -2.19
N ARG A 65 8.42 3.61 -2.09
CA ARG A 65 9.45 2.70 -1.59
C ARG A 65 9.19 2.30 -0.14
N GLN A 66 8.90 3.27 0.73
CA GLN A 66 8.53 3.01 2.13
C GLN A 66 7.31 2.10 2.23
N ARG A 67 6.28 2.30 1.39
CA ARG A 67 5.11 1.42 1.34
C ARG A 67 5.49 -0.02 0.95
N GLY A 68 6.35 -0.20 -0.05
CA GLY A 68 6.86 -1.51 -0.43
C GLY A 68 7.65 -2.18 0.70
N GLU A 69 8.49 -1.41 1.39
CA GLU A 69 9.33 -1.89 2.48
C GLU A 69 8.55 -2.24 3.76
N LEU A 70 7.61 -1.38 4.15
CA LEU A 70 6.91 -1.48 5.45
C LEU A 70 5.62 -2.28 5.38
N LEU A 71 4.98 -2.39 4.21
CA LEU A 71 3.72 -3.12 4.06
C LEU A 71 3.90 -4.36 3.17
N GLU A 72 4.30 -4.15 1.92
CA GLU A 72 4.24 -5.22 0.91
C GLU A 72 5.24 -6.36 1.19
N ARG A 73 6.48 -6.03 1.59
CA ARG A 73 7.49 -7.04 1.95
C ARG A 73 7.08 -7.87 3.18
N PRO A 74 6.68 -7.28 4.32
CA PRO A 74 6.14 -8.05 5.44
C PRO A 74 4.95 -8.93 5.04
N PHE A 75 4.02 -8.40 4.25
CA PHE A 75 2.85 -9.16 3.78
C PHE A 75 3.29 -10.39 2.97
N ALA A 76 4.29 -10.27 2.10
CA ALA A 76 4.84 -11.40 1.37
C ALA A 76 5.37 -12.50 2.32
N HIS A 77 6.01 -12.13 3.43
CA HIS A 77 6.52 -13.10 4.40
C HIS A 77 5.43 -13.79 5.20
N TYR A 78 4.50 -13.05 5.81
CA TYR A 78 3.54 -13.68 6.72
C TYR A 78 2.21 -14.04 6.07
N LEU A 79 1.76 -13.34 5.01
CA LEU A 79 0.54 -13.70 4.27
C LEU A 79 0.80 -14.74 3.20
N ASP A 80 1.76 -14.47 2.32
CA ASP A 80 1.97 -15.32 1.15
C ASP A 80 2.79 -16.56 1.52
N GLN A 81 4.06 -16.40 1.92
CA GLN A 81 4.93 -17.50 2.33
C GLN A 81 4.51 -18.12 3.67
N GLY A 82 4.05 -17.30 4.61
CA GLY A 82 3.59 -17.72 5.94
C GLY A 82 2.19 -18.35 5.95
N GLY A 83 1.56 -18.51 4.78
CA GLY A 83 0.31 -19.24 4.62
C GLY A 83 -0.94 -18.56 5.18
N MET A 84 -0.86 -17.31 5.64
CA MET A 84 -2.01 -16.61 6.22
C MET A 84 -3.04 -16.10 5.19
N ARG A 85 -2.77 -16.21 3.88
CA ARG A 85 -3.79 -15.94 2.83
C ARG A 85 -5.05 -16.79 2.98
N ARG A 86 -4.93 -17.98 3.58
CA ARG A 86 -6.07 -18.86 3.91
C ARG A 86 -6.00 -19.18 5.40
N CYS A 87 -7.03 -18.79 6.14
CA CYS A 87 -7.17 -19.12 7.56
C CYS A 87 -8.40 -20.00 7.73
N HIS A 88 -8.25 -21.18 8.31
CA HIS A 88 -9.33 -22.14 8.53
C HIS A 88 -9.97 -22.04 9.92
N LEU A 89 -9.69 -20.95 10.65
CA LEU A 89 -10.27 -20.69 11.96
C LEU A 89 -11.68 -20.09 11.83
N ARG A 90 -12.57 -20.46 12.75
CA ARG A 90 -13.93 -19.90 12.83
C ARG A 90 -13.96 -18.72 13.81
N GLY A 91 -14.64 -17.65 13.40
CA GLY A 91 -14.85 -16.44 14.20
C GLY A 91 -13.71 -15.43 14.09
N ARG A 92 -14.08 -14.14 14.00
CA ARG A 92 -13.14 -13.02 13.82
C ARG A 92 -12.05 -12.95 14.89
N GLN A 93 -12.37 -13.28 16.14
CA GLN A 93 -11.41 -13.26 17.24
C GLN A 93 -10.29 -14.29 17.06
N ASN A 94 -10.61 -15.50 16.63
CA ASN A 94 -9.61 -16.55 16.43
C ASN A 94 -8.71 -16.24 15.23
N ILE A 95 -9.28 -15.71 14.15
CA ILE A 95 -8.53 -15.21 12.99
C ILE A 95 -7.56 -14.09 13.42
N LEU A 96 -8.04 -13.13 14.22
CA LEU A 96 -7.21 -12.04 14.72
C LEU A 96 -6.05 -12.55 15.59
N LYS A 97 -6.32 -13.46 16.54
CA LYS A 97 -5.27 -14.07 17.37
C LYS A 97 -4.18 -14.71 16.51
N ARG A 98 -4.58 -15.50 15.50
CA ARG A 98 -3.64 -16.15 14.58
C ARG A 98 -2.80 -15.13 13.79
N LEU A 99 -3.43 -14.08 13.27
CA LEU A 99 -2.73 -13.01 12.57
C LEU A 99 -1.71 -12.31 13.47
N LEU A 100 -2.10 -11.96 14.70
CA LEU A 100 -1.22 -11.28 15.65
C LEU A 100 -0.01 -12.15 16.02
N ILE A 101 -0.19 -13.45 16.23
CA ILE A 101 0.92 -14.37 16.50
C ILE A 101 1.90 -14.40 15.32
N GLN A 102 1.40 -14.51 14.09
CA GLN A 102 2.26 -14.56 12.89
C GLN A 102 3.05 -13.26 12.69
N VAL A 103 2.37 -12.11 12.81
CA VAL A 103 3.00 -10.79 12.67
C VAL A 103 4.01 -10.54 13.78
N SER A 104 3.69 -10.94 15.01
CA SER A 104 4.61 -10.82 16.15
C SER A 104 5.86 -11.67 15.97
N GLY A 105 5.71 -12.91 15.49
CA GLY A 105 6.84 -13.78 15.16
C GLY A 105 7.74 -13.19 14.07
N PHE A 106 7.15 -12.63 13.01
CA PHE A 106 7.90 -11.92 11.97
C PHE A 106 8.67 -10.71 12.53
N ASN A 107 8.00 -9.84 13.29
CA ASN A 107 8.61 -8.66 13.88
C ASN A 107 9.73 -9.01 14.87
N LEU A 108 9.53 -10.06 15.68
CA LEU A 108 10.55 -10.57 16.58
C LEU A 108 11.77 -11.05 15.79
N GLY A 109 11.58 -11.76 14.68
CA GLY A 109 12.66 -12.15 13.78
C GLY A 109 13.46 -10.97 13.21
N LEU A 110 12.79 -9.85 12.88
CA LEU A 110 13.47 -8.62 12.44
C LEU A 110 14.30 -7.98 13.57
N VAL A 111 13.76 -7.92 14.79
CA VAL A 111 14.47 -7.39 15.97
C VAL A 111 15.68 -8.27 16.29
N MET A 112 15.49 -9.59 16.34
CA MET A 112 16.55 -10.55 16.60
C MET A 112 17.66 -10.47 15.56
N ARG A 113 17.31 -10.32 14.27
CA ARG A 113 18.32 -10.12 13.21
C ARG A 113 19.15 -8.86 13.44
N ARG A 114 18.50 -7.75 13.82
CA ARG A 114 19.21 -6.49 14.11
C ARG A 114 20.11 -6.62 15.33
N TRP A 115 19.69 -7.36 16.36
CA TRP A 115 20.42 -7.52 17.60
C TRP A 115 21.58 -8.54 17.50
N LEU A 116 21.34 -9.68 16.85
CA LEU A 116 22.29 -10.79 16.78
C LEU A 116 23.14 -10.79 15.49
N GLY A 117 22.77 -9.99 14.48
CA GLY A 117 23.49 -9.93 13.20
C GLY A 117 23.34 -11.17 12.32
N ALA A 118 22.49 -12.14 12.70
CA ALA A 118 22.30 -13.40 12.00
C ALA A 118 20.91 -13.50 11.34
N GLY A 119 20.86 -14.05 10.12
CA GLY A 119 19.62 -14.30 9.36
C GLY A 119 19.70 -13.84 7.90
N THR A 120 19.01 -14.54 7.00
CA THR A 120 19.02 -14.31 5.54
C THR A 120 17.91 -13.34 5.09
N PRO A 121 18.17 -12.45 4.10
CA PRO A 121 17.18 -11.52 3.52
C PRO A 121 15.88 -12.18 3.08
#